data_AF-C0DSY2-F1
#
_entry.id   AF-C0DSY2-F1
#
_cell.length_a   1.000
_cell.length_b   1.000
_cell.length_c   1.000
_cell.angle_alpha   90.00
_cell.angle_beta   90.00
_cell.angle_gamma   90.00
#
_symmetry.space_group_name_H-M   'P 1'
#
loop_
_entity.id
_entity.type
_entity.pdbx_description
1 polymer ?
#
loop_
_entity_poly.entity_id
_entity_poly.type
_entity_poly.pdbx_seq_one_letter_code
_entity_poly.pdbx_strand_id
1 'polypeptide(L)'
;MDINDIPQDDSPSYRGHQKIIYGTHNGRYQAATSTGWQDESYATVQAVAELEEQTEAAKQAVERGERSALYYHMFRSRHDETSLAMAAGVWRWQLRRHLQPAVFKRLPEKTLAKYAQALGISLSELQQPF
;
A
#
# COMPACT_ATOMS: atom_id res chain seq x y z
N MET A 1 1.35 -20.89 -22.62
CA MET A 1 -0.09 -20.67 -22.73
C MET A 1 -0.38 -20.42 -24.18
N ASP A 2 -1.27 -21.20 -24.81
CA ASP A 2 -1.67 -20.88 -26.18
C ASP A 2 -2.37 -19.51 -26.17
N ILE A 3 -2.26 -18.75 -27.26
CA ILE A 3 -2.94 -17.44 -27.34
C ILE A 3 -4.46 -17.58 -27.15
N ASN A 4 -5.03 -18.73 -27.53
CA ASN A 4 -6.46 -19.01 -27.40
C ASN A 4 -6.88 -19.36 -25.97
N ASP A 5 -5.93 -19.70 -25.11
CA ASP A 5 -6.21 -20.00 -23.70
C ASP A 5 -6.25 -18.71 -22.86
N ILE A 6 -5.75 -17.58 -23.38
CA ILE A 6 -5.60 -16.32 -22.64
C ILE A 6 -6.97 -15.84 -22.11
N PRO A 7 -7.14 -15.71 -20.79
CA PRO A 7 -8.45 -15.46 -20.20
C PRO A 7 -9.01 -14.08 -20.60
N GLN A 8 -10.35 -14.01 -20.68
CA GLN A 8 -11.11 -12.79 -20.99
C GLN A 8 -12.20 -12.59 -19.93
N ASP A 9 -11.84 -12.79 -18.66
CA ASP A 9 -12.80 -12.88 -17.55
C ASP A 9 -13.31 -11.51 -17.07
N ASP A 10 -13.08 -10.44 -17.86
CA ASP A 10 -13.56 -9.07 -17.60
C ASP A 10 -13.31 -8.59 -16.17
N SER A 11 -12.04 -8.66 -15.75
CA SER A 11 -11.64 -8.34 -14.39
C SER A 11 -12.05 -6.91 -14.00
N PRO A 12 -12.80 -6.72 -12.91
CA PRO A 12 -13.19 -5.39 -12.42
C PRO A 12 -12.00 -4.47 -12.15
N SER A 13 -10.84 -5.04 -11.78
CA SER A 13 -9.63 -4.28 -11.48
C SER A 13 -9.05 -3.57 -12.72
N TYR A 14 -9.38 -4.02 -13.93
CA TYR A 14 -8.86 -3.45 -15.16
C TYR A 14 -9.68 -2.24 -15.64
N ARG A 15 -10.87 -1.99 -15.07
CA ARG A 15 -11.72 -0.83 -15.36
C ARG A 15 -11.94 -0.56 -16.85
N GLY A 16 -12.16 -1.61 -17.63
CA GLY A 16 -12.39 -1.52 -19.09
C GLY A 16 -11.11 -1.42 -19.93
N HIS A 17 -9.93 -1.43 -19.31
CA HIS A 17 -8.66 -1.57 -20.02
C HIS A 17 -8.32 -3.05 -20.27
N GLN A 18 -7.41 -3.29 -21.21
CA GLN A 18 -6.89 -4.62 -21.51
C GLN A 18 -5.39 -4.66 -21.28
N LYS A 19 -4.88 -5.79 -20.77
CA LYS A 19 -3.44 -6.04 -20.69
C LYS A 19 -2.97 -6.76 -21.96
N ILE A 20 -1.77 -6.44 -22.41
CA ILE A 20 -1.08 -7.23 -23.44
C ILE A 20 -0.41 -8.41 -22.73
N ILE A 21 -0.76 -9.62 -23.15
CA ILE A 21 -0.19 -10.88 -22.67
C ILE A 21 0.50 -11.56 -23.85
N TYR A 22 1.71 -12.07 -23.63
CA TYR A 22 2.44 -12.83 -24.64
C TYR A 22 2.16 -14.32 -24.46
N GLY A 23 1.47 -14.90 -25.43
CA GLY A 23 1.21 -16.35 -25.53
C GLY A 23 2.04 -16.99 -26.64
N THR A 24 1.87 -18.30 -26.82
CA THR A 24 2.47 -19.05 -27.92
C THR A 24 1.40 -19.46 -28.91
N HIS A 25 1.68 -19.42 -30.20
CA HIS A 25 0.84 -20.02 -31.23
C HIS A 25 1.76 -20.75 -32.22
N ASN A 26 1.54 -22.05 -32.42
CA ASN A 26 2.41 -22.91 -33.24
C ASN A 26 3.91 -22.78 -32.91
N GLY A 27 4.24 -22.73 -31.61
CA GLY A 27 5.61 -22.63 -31.11
C GLY A 27 6.29 -21.26 -31.27
N ARG A 28 5.57 -20.22 -31.71
CA ARG A 28 6.08 -18.84 -31.80
C ARG A 28 5.36 -17.93 -30.80
N TYR A 29 6.11 -17.01 -30.19
CA TYR A 29 5.51 -16.00 -29.30
C TYR A 29 4.71 -14.96 -30.09
N GLN A 30 3.51 -14.65 -29.60
CA GLN A 30 2.64 -13.63 -30.16
C GLN A 30 1.95 -12.85 -29.03
N ALA A 31 1.71 -11.56 -29.27
CA ALA A 31 0.94 -10.72 -28.37
C ALA A 31 -0.56 -10.93 -28.57
N ALA A 32 -1.30 -11.02 -27.48
CA ALA A 32 -2.76 -10.96 -27.45
C ALA A 32 -3.21 -10.04 -26.31
N THR A 33 -4.46 -9.62 -26.32
CA THR A 33 -5.05 -8.85 -25.24
C THR A 33 -5.81 -9.75 -24.28
N SER A 34 -5.89 -9.35 -23.01
CA SER A 34 -6.71 -9.99 -21.98
C SER A 34 -7.54 -8.92 -21.27
N THR A 35 -8.84 -9.16 -21.12
CA THR A 35 -9.71 -8.37 -20.24
C THR A 35 -9.60 -8.78 -18.77
N GLY A 36 -8.81 -9.81 -18.47
CA GLY A 36 -8.42 -10.21 -17.13
C GLY A 36 -8.58 -11.71 -16.88
N TRP A 37 -8.10 -12.14 -15.72
CA TRP A 37 -8.21 -13.49 -15.23
C TRP A 37 -8.86 -13.47 -13.85
N GLN A 38 -9.93 -14.26 -13.65
CA GLN A 38 -10.71 -14.26 -12.43
C GLN A 38 -9.87 -14.60 -11.19
N ASP A 39 -8.94 -15.55 -11.29
CA ASP A 39 -8.07 -15.92 -10.17
C ASP A 39 -7.11 -14.79 -9.78
N GLU A 40 -6.54 -14.07 -10.77
CA GLU A 40 -5.72 -12.87 -10.52
C GLU A 40 -6.56 -11.78 -9.86
N SER A 41 -7.79 -11.58 -10.33
CA SER A 41 -8.72 -10.59 -9.80
C SER A 41 -9.07 -10.88 -8.35
N TYR A 42 -9.41 -12.14 -8.04
CA TYR A 42 -9.71 -12.59 -6.68
C TYR A 42 -8.53 -12.36 -5.74
N ALA A 43 -7.32 -12.79 -6.12
CA ALA A 43 -6.12 -12.57 -5.32
C ALA A 43 -5.84 -11.07 -5.09
N THR A 44 -6.07 -10.24 -6.11
CA THR A 44 -5.92 -8.77 -6.00
C THR A 44 -6.91 -8.18 -5.00
N VAL A 45 -8.18 -8.59 -5.06
CA VAL A 45 -9.22 -8.13 -4.12
C VAL A 45 -8.89 -8.55 -2.69
N GLN A 46 -8.44 -9.79 -2.47
CA GLN A 46 -8.03 -10.25 -1.15
C GLN A 46 -6.86 -9.43 -0.59
N ALA A 47 -5.84 -9.16 -1.40
CA ALA A 47 -4.71 -8.33 -0.98
C ALA A 47 -5.13 -6.89 -0.61
N VAL A 48 -6.08 -6.30 -1.35
CA VAL A 48 -6.63 -4.98 -1.01
C VAL A 48 -7.38 -5.02 0.32
N ALA A 49 -8.22 -6.04 0.55
CA ALA A 49 -8.96 -6.19 1.79
C ALA A 49 -8.03 -6.35 3.01
N GLU A 50 -6.92 -7.08 2.87
CA GLU A 50 -5.93 -7.23 3.94
C GLU A 50 -5.28 -5.87 4.31
N LEU A 51 -4.96 -5.04 3.32
CA LEU A 51 -4.42 -3.70 3.57
C LEU A 51 -5.45 -2.76 4.25
N GLU A 52 -6.72 -2.90 3.89
CA GLU A 52 -7.82 -2.17 4.54
C GLU A 52 -7.97 -2.60 6.01
N GLU A 53 -7.93 -3.90 6.29
CA GLU A 53 -7.97 -4.44 7.66
C GLU A 53 -6.78 -3.94 8.50
N GLN A 54 -5.56 -3.95 7.94
CA GLN A 54 -4.38 -3.40 8.62
C GLN A 54 -4.53 -1.90 8.94
N THR A 55 -5.09 -1.14 8.01
CA THR A 55 -5.35 0.30 8.19
C THR A 55 -6.38 0.55 9.29
N GLU A 56 -7.46 -0.23 9.31
CA GLU A 56 -8.51 -0.12 10.32
C GLU A 56 -8.00 -0.55 11.71
N ALA A 57 -7.24 -1.64 11.80
CA ALA A 57 -6.59 -2.05 13.04
C ALA A 57 -5.63 -0.97 13.57
N ALA A 58 -4.88 -0.31 12.68
CA ALA A 58 -4.00 0.79 13.05
C ALA A 58 -4.78 2.01 13.55
N LYS A 59 -5.89 2.36 12.90
CA LYS A 59 -6.81 3.41 13.36
C LYS A 59 -7.30 3.14 14.78
N GLN A 60 -7.82 1.94 15.05
CA GLN A 60 -8.31 1.56 16.36
C GLN A 60 -7.21 1.61 17.43
N ALA A 61 -5.98 1.20 17.09
CA ALA A 61 -4.84 1.30 18.01
C ALA A 61 -4.46 2.75 18.34
N VAL A 62 -4.66 3.68 17.41
CA VAL A 62 -4.47 5.12 17.65
C VAL A 62 -5.60 5.68 18.52
N GLU A 63 -6.86 5.31 18.26
CA GLU A 63 -8.02 5.71 19.08
C GLU A 63 -7.89 5.23 20.53
N ARG A 64 -7.36 4.02 20.75
CA ARG A 64 -7.04 3.49 22.09
C ARG A 64 -5.79 4.12 22.73
N GLY A 65 -5.05 4.95 22.00
CA GLY A 65 -3.82 5.59 22.50
C GLY A 65 -2.62 4.65 22.62
N GLU A 66 -2.66 3.47 22.00
CA GLU A 66 -1.56 2.49 22.00
C GLU A 66 -0.47 2.85 20.99
N ARG A 67 -0.85 3.54 19.90
CA ARG A 67 0.01 3.91 18.78
C ARG A 67 -0.12 5.39 18.42
N SER A 68 0.90 5.95 17.79
CA SER A 68 0.88 7.34 17.32
C SER A 68 0.13 7.51 16.00
N ALA A 69 -0.25 8.75 15.65
CA ALA A 69 -0.87 9.06 14.36
C ALA A 69 -0.01 8.58 13.17
N LEU A 70 1.32 8.65 13.28
CA LEU A 70 2.25 8.10 12.28
C LEU A 70 2.01 6.62 11.98
N TYR A 71 1.60 5.81 12.97
CA TYR A 71 1.30 4.40 12.77
C TYR A 71 0.10 4.18 11.85
N TYR A 72 -0.95 4.96 12.03
CA TYR A 72 -2.10 4.94 11.15
C TYR A 72 -1.73 5.38 9.72
N HIS A 73 -1.04 6.52 9.59
CA HIS A 73 -0.66 7.02 8.25
C HIS A 73 0.29 6.08 7.51
N MET A 74 1.14 5.32 8.22
CA MET A 74 1.98 4.29 7.62
C MET A 74 1.11 3.27 6.84
N PHE A 75 0.10 2.69 7.47
CA PHE A 75 -0.78 1.72 6.80
C PHE A 75 -1.72 2.37 5.78
N ARG A 76 -2.28 3.55 6.09
CA ARG A 76 -3.14 4.30 5.15
C ARG A 76 -2.41 4.63 3.84
N SER A 77 -1.13 4.96 3.92
CA SER A 77 -0.27 5.20 2.75
C SER A 77 0.39 3.92 2.22
N ARG A 78 -0.06 2.73 2.65
CA ARG A 78 0.40 1.41 2.21
C ARG A 78 1.90 1.16 2.40
N HIS A 79 2.47 1.79 3.43
CA HIS A 79 3.82 1.52 3.87
C HIS A 79 3.84 0.44 4.95
N ASP A 80 4.93 -0.31 4.98
CA ASP A 80 5.39 -1.07 6.13
C ASP A 80 6.53 -0.32 6.85
N GLU A 81 7.03 -0.87 7.96
CA GLU A 81 8.13 -0.26 8.71
C GLU A 81 9.39 -0.05 7.86
N THR A 82 9.66 -0.96 6.92
CA THR A 82 10.90 -0.94 6.13
C THR A 82 10.84 0.17 5.09
N SER A 83 9.77 0.20 4.30
CA SER A 83 9.54 1.19 3.25
C SER A 83 9.40 2.59 3.81
N LEU A 84 8.69 2.81 4.93
CA LEU A 84 8.59 4.14 5.54
C LEU A 84 9.92 4.60 6.14
N ALA A 85 10.68 3.70 6.77
CA ALA A 85 11.99 4.05 7.30
C ALA A 85 12.96 4.50 6.20
N MET A 86 12.97 3.78 5.07
CA MET A 86 13.75 4.14 3.89
C MET A 86 13.29 5.48 3.29
N ALA A 87 11.98 5.64 3.05
CA ALA A 87 11.41 6.85 2.44
C ALA A 87 11.65 8.10 3.30
N ALA A 88 11.52 8.00 4.63
CA ALA A 88 11.76 9.11 5.55
C ALA A 88 13.25 9.31 5.91
N GLY A 89 14.15 8.43 5.45
CA GLY A 89 15.59 8.49 5.76
C GLY A 89 15.88 8.39 7.27
N VAL A 90 15.23 7.44 7.94
CA VAL A 90 15.40 7.15 9.38
C VAL A 90 15.73 5.69 9.60
N TRP A 91 16.41 5.37 10.71
CA TRP A 91 16.65 3.97 11.06
C TRP A 91 15.36 3.29 11.50
N ARG A 92 15.19 2.00 11.16
CA ARG A 92 13.98 1.25 11.52
C ARG A 92 13.67 1.25 13.02
N TRP A 93 14.70 1.20 13.88
CA TRP A 93 14.52 1.30 15.33
C TRP A 93 14.02 2.69 15.78
N GLN A 94 14.45 3.76 15.10
CA GLN A 94 13.96 5.13 15.35
C GLN A 94 12.50 5.22 14.95
N LEU A 95 12.14 4.70 13.78
CA LEU A 95 10.75 4.62 13.34
C LEU A 95 9.90 3.90 14.41
N ARG A 96 10.28 2.69 14.83
CA ARG A 96 9.55 1.95 15.88
C ARG A 96 9.32 2.76 17.16
N ARG A 97 10.33 3.53 17.57
CA ARG A 97 10.21 4.45 18.71
C ARG A 97 9.24 5.60 18.41
N HIS A 98 9.26 6.17 17.21
CA HIS A 98 8.36 7.25 16.77
C HIS A 98 6.91 6.78 16.54
N LEU A 99 6.68 5.47 16.39
CA LEU A 99 5.33 4.88 16.36
C LEU A 99 4.66 4.85 17.75
N GLN A 100 5.39 5.17 18.82
CA GLN A 100 4.85 5.28 20.17
C GLN A 100 4.25 6.69 20.41
N PRO A 101 3.04 6.80 20.98
CA PRO A 101 2.35 8.09 21.14
C PRO A 101 3.16 9.11 21.94
N ALA A 102 3.77 8.68 23.06
CA ALA A 102 4.51 9.57 23.95
C ALA A 102 5.76 10.18 23.30
N VAL A 103 6.40 9.44 22.40
CA VAL A 103 7.58 9.92 21.66
C VAL A 103 7.14 10.81 20.51
N PHE A 104 6.15 10.38 19.73
CA PHE A 104 5.64 11.11 18.58
C PHE A 104 5.24 12.55 18.94
N LYS A 105 4.52 12.73 20.05
CA LYS A 105 4.09 14.05 20.56
C LYS A 105 5.25 15.00 20.87
N ARG A 106 6.46 14.49 21.06
CA ARG A 106 7.66 15.27 21.41
C ARG A 106 8.63 15.41 20.23
N LEU A 107 8.29 14.88 19.05
CA LEU A 107 9.18 14.96 17.90
C LEU A 107 9.32 16.41 17.43
N PRO A 108 10.54 16.85 17.09
CA PRO A 108 10.74 18.16 16.51
C PRO A 108 10.10 18.20 15.12
N GLU A 109 9.64 19.38 14.73
CA GLU A 109 8.99 19.62 13.43
C GLU A 109 9.83 19.12 12.25
N LYS A 110 11.16 19.29 12.31
CA LYS A 110 12.09 18.75 11.31
C LYS A 110 11.96 17.25 11.08
N THR A 111 11.70 16.47 12.13
CA THR A 111 11.51 15.01 12.00
C THR A 111 10.11 14.70 11.50
N LEU A 112 9.09 15.42 11.95
CA LEU A 112 7.72 15.27 11.44
C LEU A 112 7.65 15.59 9.93
N ALA A 113 8.39 16.60 9.47
CA ALA A 113 8.44 17.00 8.07
C ALA A 113 8.98 15.89 7.16
N LYS A 114 9.96 15.11 7.64
CA LYS A 114 10.47 13.94 6.89
C LYS A 114 9.38 12.89 6.68
N TYR A 115 8.57 12.62 7.70
CA TYR A 115 7.47 11.67 7.59
C TYR A 115 6.34 12.20 6.71
N ALA A 116 5.95 13.47 6.87
CA ALA A 116 4.94 14.11 6.05
C ALA A 116 5.33 14.06 4.55
N GLN A 117 6.59 14.38 4.24
CA GLN A 117 7.13 14.28 2.89
C GLN A 117 7.13 12.84 2.36
N ALA A 118 7.58 11.86 3.16
CA ALA A 118 7.61 10.46 2.77
C ALA A 118 6.21 9.89 2.49
N LEU A 119 5.22 10.34 3.26
CA LEU A 119 3.82 9.89 3.16
C LEU A 119 3.00 10.69 2.14
N GLY A 120 3.55 11.79 1.60
CA GLY A 120 2.86 12.67 0.66
C GLY A 120 1.70 13.47 1.27
N ILE A 121 1.76 13.76 2.57
CA ILE A 121 0.70 14.47 3.32
C ILE A 121 1.23 15.76 3.97
N SER A 122 0.33 16.62 4.45
CA SER A 122 0.72 17.82 5.19
C SER A 122 1.18 17.51 6.61
N LEU A 123 1.94 18.41 7.24
CA LEU A 123 2.31 18.30 8.66
C LEU A 123 1.06 18.28 9.56
N SER A 124 0.07 19.11 9.24
CA SER A 124 -1.19 19.18 9.97
C SER A 124 -1.94 17.85 9.88
N GLU A 125 -2.01 17.26 8.70
CA GLU A 125 -2.63 15.94 8.50
C GLU A 125 -1.86 14.85 9.24
N LEU A 126 -0.52 14.85 9.21
CA LEU A 126 0.28 13.87 9.95
C LEU A 126 0.02 13.92 11.47
N GLN A 127 -0.28 15.11 12.00
CA GLN A 127 -0.58 15.31 13.42
C GLN A 127 -2.04 15.03 13.77
N GLN A 128 -2.94 15.01 12.77
CA GLN A 128 -4.38 14.75 12.91
C GLN A 128 -4.74 13.46 12.17
N PRO A 129 -4.75 12.31 12.86
CA PRO A 129 -5.00 11.03 12.21
C PRO A 129 -6.41 10.89 11.62
N PHE A 130 -7.37 11.74 11.99
CA PHE A 130 -8.77 11.72 11.57
C PHE A 130 -9.29 13.12 11.26
#